data_AF-A0A7U9MQA7-F1
#
_entry.id   AF-A0A7U9MQA7-F1
#
_cell.length_a   1.000
_cell.length_b   1.000
_cell.length_c   1.000
_cell.angle_alpha   90.00
_cell.angle_beta   90.00
_cell.angle_gamma   90.00
#
_symmetry.space_group_name_H-M   'P 1'
#
loop_
_entity.id
_entity.type
_entity.pdbx_description
1 polymer ?
#
loop_
_entity_poly.entity_id
_entity_poly.type
_entity_poly.pdbx_seq_one_letter_code
_entity_poly.pdbx_strand_id
1 'polypeptide(L)'
;MLNGIIEIDVHGKNVEAAVEEIRKCLDNVKPGVYRIRIIHGYHGGTRIRDGIRDEFSYGREPKVKRITMGDNQGITELVLREF
;
A
#
# COMPACT_ATOMS: atom_id res chain seq x y z
N MET A 1 -0.69 -0.22 23.05
CA MET A 1 0.12 -0.25 21.81
C MET A 1 -0.77 -0.66 20.65
N LEU A 2 -1.32 0.30 19.92
CA LEU A 2 -1.93 0.01 18.62
C LEU A 2 -1.06 0.73 17.61
N ASN A 3 -0.07 0.03 17.04
CA ASN A 3 0.57 0.50 15.83
C ASN A 3 -0.54 0.48 14.77
N GLY A 4 -1.22 1.61 14.56
CA GLY A 4 -2.24 1.77 13.51
C GLY A 4 -1.65 1.77 12.10
N ILE A 5 -0.43 1.25 11.95
CA ILE A 5 0.29 1.06 10.71
C ILE A 5 0.46 -0.44 10.53
N ILE A 6 -0.02 -0.97 9.40
CA ILE A 6 0.31 -2.32 8.94
C ILE A 6 1.44 -2.19 7.93
N GLU A 7 2.41 -3.09 7.98
CA GLU A 7 3.47 -3.20 6.97
C GLU A 7 3.30 -4.51 6.20
N ILE A 8 3.41 -4.43 4.87
CA ILE A 8 3.39 -5.58 3.96
C ILE A 8 4.58 -5.53 3.02
N ASP A 9 5.25 -6.66 2.84
CA ASP A 9 6.39 -6.82 1.95
C ASP A 9 5.98 -7.60 0.70
N VAL A 10 6.05 -6.91 -0.44
CA VAL A 10 5.74 -7.44 -1.77
C VAL A 10 6.97 -7.42 -2.68
N HIS A 11 8.16 -7.19 -2.12
CA HIS A 11 9.40 -7.17 -2.88
C HIS A 11 9.63 -8.49 -3.62
N GLY A 12 10.08 -8.39 -4.88
CA GLY A 12 10.33 -9.54 -5.75
C GLY A 12 9.06 -10.17 -6.36
N LYS A 13 7.85 -9.73 -5.98
CA LYS A 13 6.61 -10.17 -6.62
C LYS A 13 6.44 -9.51 -7.98
N ASN A 14 5.61 -10.12 -8.83
CA ASN A 14 5.09 -9.41 -10.00
C ASN A 14 3.98 -8.43 -9.56
N VAL A 15 3.57 -7.53 -10.48
CA VAL A 15 2.60 -6.47 -10.16
C VAL A 15 1.25 -7.03 -9.74
N GLU A 16 0.74 -8.04 -10.45
CA GLU A 16 -0.57 -8.64 -10.18
C GLU A 16 -0.63 -9.25 -8.77
N ALA A 17 0.37 -10.06 -8.41
CA ALA A 17 0.45 -10.70 -7.09
C ALA A 17 0.61 -9.67 -5.96
N ALA A 18 1.38 -8.60 -6.18
CA ALA A 18 1.52 -7.51 -5.22
C ALA A 18 0.18 -6.79 -5.01
N VAL A 19 -0.53 -6.43 -6.09
CA VAL A 19 -1.85 -5.78 -6.03
C VAL A 19 -2.87 -6.67 -5.31
N GLU A 20 -2.91 -7.96 -5.61
CA GLU A 20 -3.84 -8.90 -4.98
C GLU A 20 -3.63 -8.97 -3.45
N GLU A 21 -2.38 -9.00 -3.00
CA GLU A 21 -2.04 -9.04 -1.58
C GLU A 21 -2.39 -7.72 -0.87
N ILE A 22 -2.14 -6.58 -1.50
CA ILE A 22 -2.54 -5.27 -0.98
C ILE A 22 -4.06 -5.20 -0.85
N ARG A 23 -4.80 -5.71 -1.84
CA ARG A 23 -6.27 -5.76 -1.81
C ARG A 23 -6.76 -6.64 -0.66
N LYS A 24 -6.20 -7.85 -0.50
CA LYS A 24 -6.49 -8.73 0.64
C LYS A 24 -6.22 -8.05 1.98
N CYS A 25 -5.13 -7.29 2.09
CA CYS A 25 -4.81 -6.51 3.28
C CYS A 25 -5.86 -5.42 3.55
N LEU A 26 -6.28 -4.68 2.52
CA LEU A 26 -7.33 -3.66 2.62
C LEU A 26 -8.68 -4.25 3.02
N ASP A 27 -9.03 -5.43 2.51
CA ASP A 27 -10.29 -6.12 2.81
C ASP A 27 -10.39 -6.55 4.27
N ASN A 28 -9.27 -6.91 4.87
CA ASN A 28 -9.18 -7.39 6.25
C ASN A 28 -8.72 -6.32 7.26
N VAL A 29 -8.62 -5.06 6.82
CA VAL A 29 -8.08 -3.98 7.66
C VAL A 29 -9.00 -3.68 8.84
N LYS A 30 -8.43 -3.62 10.05
CA LYS A 30 -9.20 -3.31 11.28
C LYS A 30 -9.46 -1.81 11.40
N PRO A 31 -10.58 -1.37 12.03
CA PRO A 31 -10.94 0.05 12.18
C PRO A 31 -9.87 0.95 12.86
N GLY A 32 -8.93 0.37 13.59
CA GLY A 32 -7.82 1.08 14.25
C GLY A 32 -6.62 1.40 13.35
N VAL A 33 -6.57 0.87 12.14
CA VAL A 33 -5.48 1.12 11.18
C VAL A 33 -5.74 2.42 10.44
N TYR A 34 -4.72 3.26 10.30
CA TYR A 34 -4.75 4.52 9.56
C TYR A 34 -3.79 4.52 8.38
N ARG A 35 -2.86 3.56 8.31
CA ARG A 35 -1.85 3.48 7.25
C ARG A 35 -1.49 2.03 6.92
N ILE A 36 -1.28 1.74 5.65
CA ILE A 36 -0.63 0.52 5.18
C ILE A 36 0.67 0.93 4.49
N ARG A 37 1.80 0.40 4.97
CA ARG A 37 3.12 0.59 4.39
C ARG A 37 3.47 -0.61 3.53
N ILE A 38 3.80 -0.35 2.27
CA ILE A 38 4.05 -1.36 1.25
C ILE A 38 5.53 -1.28 0.88
N ILE A 39 6.28 -2.31 1.22
CA ILE A 39 7.67 -2.45 0.83
C ILE A 39 7.69 -3.20 -0.50
N HIS A 40 8.04 -2.52 -1.58
CA HIS A 40 8.14 -3.11 -2.92
C HIS A 40 9.58 -3.09 -3.46
N GLY A 41 10.52 -2.49 -2.71
CA GLY A 41 11.93 -2.36 -3.05
C GLY A 41 12.21 -1.47 -4.27
N TYR A 42 13.49 -1.36 -4.64
CA TYR A 42 13.96 -0.44 -5.67
C TYR A 42 14.00 -1.08 -7.07
N HIS A 43 14.57 -2.29 -7.17
CA HIS A 43 14.82 -2.96 -8.46
C HIS A 43 13.57 -3.68 -8.94
N GLY A 44 12.93 -3.16 -10.00
CA GLY A 44 11.64 -3.65 -10.48
C GLY A 44 10.43 -3.14 -9.68
N GLY A 45 10.66 -2.56 -8.50
CA GLY A 45 9.63 -2.00 -7.63
C GLY A 45 8.93 -0.77 -8.21
N THR A 46 9.53 -0.08 -9.18
CA THR A 46 8.86 0.98 -9.96
C THR A 46 7.54 0.50 -10.57
N ARG A 47 7.52 -0.72 -11.15
CA ARG A 47 6.30 -1.29 -11.76
C ARG A 47 5.23 -1.58 -10.71
N ILE A 48 5.64 -2.06 -9.53
CA ILE A 48 4.72 -2.30 -8.41
C ILE A 48 4.17 -0.97 -7.91
N ARG A 49 5.02 0.04 -7.70
CA ARG A 49 4.61 1.39 -7.30
C ARG A 49 3.60 1.99 -8.29
N ASP A 50 3.84 1.85 -9.58
CA ASP A 50 2.95 2.39 -10.61
C ASP A 50 1.63 1.61 -10.64
N GLY A 51 1.67 0.27 -10.54
CA GLY A 51 0.47 -0.56 -10.37
C GLY A 51 -0.33 -0.24 -9.11
N ILE A 52 0.33 0.09 -8.00
CA ILE A 52 -0.34 0.58 -6.76
C ILE A 52 -1.12 1.86 -7.06
N ARG A 53 -0.53 2.79 -7.81
CA ARG A 53 -1.21 4.04 -8.17
C ARG A 53 -2.38 3.76 -9.11
N ASP A 54 -2.20 2.94 -10.13
CA ASP A 54 -3.25 2.64 -11.10
C ASP A 54 -4.48 1.97 -10.47
N GLU A 55 -4.26 1.10 -9.48
CA GLU A 55 -5.32 0.30 -8.84
C GLU A 55 -6.00 1.00 -7.66
N PHE A 56 -5.26 1.77 -6.86
CA PHE A 56 -5.75 2.27 -5.57
C PHE A 56 -5.88 3.80 -5.50
N SER A 57 -5.60 4.53 -6.58
CA SER A 57 -5.80 5.99 -6.63
C SER A 57 -7.08 6.37 -7.38
N TYR A 58 -7.31 7.68 -7.57
CA TYR A 58 -8.45 8.24 -8.32
C TYR A 58 -9.84 7.74 -7.86
N GLY A 59 -10.00 7.39 -6.59
CA GLY A 59 -11.27 6.89 -6.03
C GLY A 59 -11.60 5.45 -6.39
N ARG A 60 -10.68 4.69 -7.00
CA ARG A 60 -10.87 3.26 -7.33
C ARG A 60 -10.92 2.37 -6.09
N GLU A 61 -10.31 2.80 -4.99
CA GLU A 61 -10.38 2.14 -3.69
C GLU A 61 -10.89 3.11 -2.62
N PRO A 62 -12.16 3.00 -2.21
CA PRO A 62 -12.78 3.92 -1.25
C PRO A 62 -12.10 3.99 0.12
N LYS A 63 -11.40 2.92 0.54
CA LYS A 63 -10.66 2.91 1.81
C LYS A 63 -9.38 3.74 1.76
N VAL A 64 -8.83 3.99 0.57
CA VAL A 64 -7.58 4.74 0.38
C VAL A 64 -7.90 6.22 0.16
N LYS A 65 -7.52 7.05 1.13
CA LYS A 65 -7.65 8.52 1.05
C LYS A 65 -6.57 9.14 0.20
N ARG A 66 -5.34 8.65 0.34
CA ARG A 66 -4.18 9.16 -0.38
C ARG A 66 -3.07 8.11 -0.45
N ILE A 67 -2.26 8.20 -1.50
CA ILE A 67 -1.04 7.41 -1.67
C ILE A 67 0.17 8.34 -1.50
N THR A 68 1.13 7.95 -0.68
CA THR A 68 2.37 8.70 -0.46
C THR A 68 3.60 7.84 -0.66
N MET A 69 4.74 8.47 -0.93
CA MET A 69 6.02 7.78 -0.73
C MET A 69 6.26 7.64 0.77
N GLY A 70 6.87 6.52 1.17
CA GLY A 70 7.37 6.33 2.52
C GLY A 70 8.75 6.96 2.72
N ASP A 71 9.49 6.44 3.70
CA ASP A 71 10.81 6.94 4.10
C ASP A 71 11.89 6.76 3.00
N ASN A 72 11.61 5.97 1.97
CA ASN A 72 12.46 5.82 0.80
C ASN A 72 11.68 5.41 -0.45
N GLN A 73 12.36 5.35 -1.60
CA GLN A 73 11.73 5.09 -2.90
C GLN A 73 11.20 3.66 -3.09
N GLY A 74 11.63 2.71 -2.26
CA GLY A 74 11.14 1.34 -2.25
C GLY A 74 9.90 1.13 -1.38
N ILE A 75 9.32 2.21 -0.84
CA ILE A 75 8.17 2.18 0.05
C ILE A 75 7.07 3.09 -0.48
N THR A 76 5.87 2.54 -0.58
CA THR A 76 4.63 3.30 -0.81
C THR A 76 3.70 3.14 0.37
N GLU A 77 3.04 4.21 0.80
CA GLU A 77 2.08 4.18 1.90
C GLU A 77 0.68 4.53 1.43
N LEU A 78 -0.29 3.69 1.79
CA LEU A 78 -1.72 3.96 1.63
C LEU A 78 -2.23 4.59 2.93
N VAL A 79 -2.68 5.84 2.85
CA VAL A 79 -3.34 6.54 3.95
C VAL A 79 -4.81 6.18 3.95
N LEU A 80 -5.30 5.61 5.05
CA LEU A 80 -6.70 5.20 5.19
C LEU A 80 -7.52 6.20 6.00
N ARG A 81 -6.88 6.91 6.93
CA ARG A 81 -7.49 7.94 7.77
C ARG A 81 -6.50 9.07 8.03
N GLU A 82 -7.04 10.29 8.10
CA GLU A 82 -6.30 11.50 8.48
C GLU A 82 -6.58 11.82 9.96
N PHE A 83 -5.63 12.47 10.63
CA PHE A 83 -5.74 12.92 12.01
C PHE A 83 -5.82 14.45 12.06
#